data_AF-A0A970F932-F1
#
_entry.id   AF-A0A970F932-F1
#
_cell.length_a   1.000
_cell.length_b   1.000
_cell.length_c   1.000
_cell.angle_alpha   90.00
_cell.angle_beta   90.00
_cell.angle_gamma   90.00
#
_symmetry.space_group_name_H-M   'P 1'
#
loop_
_entity.id
_entity.type
_entity.pdbx_description
1 polymer ?
#
loop_
_entity_poly.entity_id
_entity_poly.type
_entity_poly.pdbx_seq_one_letter_code
_entity_poly.pdbx_strand_id
1 'polypeptide(L)'
;MQGLSKKWRSKNRMIAGISVLLTSLILFGIFYFIFYFDRLIPYSDSLIKIEKQENGYLSAHYYGDNYFSISATEPMSVIVDGQEKKAVFLHYTKTFATAHSKQFFQNEGSRDEKDFIFSLDDEQEIDVVYYADFDAIKIFNQGNKWEPVLEHAQLIWEK
;
A
#
# COMPACT_ATOMS: atom_id res chain seq x y z
N MET A 1 36.33 13.65 -50.25
CA MET A 1 35.62 14.14 -49.04
C MET A 1 34.41 13.26 -48.61
N GLN A 2 34.29 11.99 -49.03
CA GLN A 2 33.09 11.17 -48.75
C GLN A 2 33.14 10.37 -47.41
N GLY A 3 34.30 10.24 -46.76
CA GLY A 3 34.44 9.47 -45.51
C GLY A 3 34.06 10.22 -44.22
N LEU A 4 34.20 11.55 -44.21
CA LEU A 4 33.92 12.39 -43.04
C LEU A 4 32.41 12.45 -42.73
N SER A 5 31.55 12.52 -43.75
CA SER A 5 30.09 12.57 -43.57
C SER A 5 29.50 11.26 -43.04
N LYS A 6 30.09 10.10 -43.40
CA LYS A 6 29.61 8.78 -42.95
C LYS A 6 29.92 8.53 -41.47
N LYS A 7 31.12 8.90 -40.99
CA LYS A 7 31.50 8.88 -39.56
C LYS A 7 30.70 9.89 -38.73
N TRP A 8 30.42 11.07 -39.28
CA TRP A 8 29.62 12.09 -38.60
C TRP A 8 28.16 11.66 -38.44
N ARG A 9 27.56 11.07 -39.50
CA ARG A 9 26.20 10.50 -39.46
C ARG A 9 26.08 9.27 -38.55
N SER A 10 27.12 8.44 -38.39
CA SER A 10 27.08 7.32 -37.42
C SER A 10 27.19 7.82 -35.98
N LYS A 11 28.05 8.81 -35.72
CA LYS A 11 28.17 9.44 -34.39
C LYS A 11 26.88 10.14 -33.97
N ASN A 12 26.23 10.87 -34.88
CA ASN A 12 24.95 11.53 -34.61
C ASN A 12 23.82 10.52 -34.35
N ARG A 13 23.78 9.40 -35.08
CA ARG A 13 22.81 8.31 -34.81
C ARG A 13 23.04 7.63 -33.46
N MET A 14 24.31 7.45 -33.07
CA MET A 14 24.65 6.92 -31.74
C MET A 14 24.21 7.87 -30.62
N ILE A 15 24.47 9.17 -30.76
CA ILE A 15 24.04 10.19 -29.79
C ILE A 15 22.51 10.24 -29.71
N ALA A 16 21.81 10.20 -30.85
CA ALA A 16 20.36 10.16 -30.88
C ALA A 16 19.81 8.90 -30.19
N GLY A 17 20.39 7.73 -30.46
CA GLY A 17 19.99 6.47 -29.81
C GLY A 17 20.19 6.50 -28.29
N ILE A 18 21.36 6.99 -27.83
CA ILE A 18 21.64 7.16 -26.40
C ILE A 18 20.66 8.16 -25.76
N SER A 19 20.35 9.26 -26.46
CA SER A 19 19.40 10.25 -25.98
C SER A 19 18.00 9.65 -25.83
N VAL A 20 17.52 8.87 -26.80
CA VAL A 20 16.22 8.20 -26.70
C VAL A 20 16.20 7.23 -25.53
N LEU A 21 17.24 6.41 -25.38
CA LEU A 21 17.35 5.46 -24.27
C LEU A 21 17.34 6.16 -22.90
N LEU A 22 18.12 7.24 -22.75
CA LEU A 22 18.15 8.04 -21.53
C LEU A 22 16.77 8.63 -21.21
N THR A 23 16.11 9.23 -22.21
CA THR A 23 14.75 9.77 -22.04
C THR A 23 13.77 8.68 -21.65
N SER A 24 13.83 7.50 -22.30
CA SER A 24 12.96 6.37 -21.95
C SER A 24 13.19 5.87 -20.53
N LEU A 25 14.43 5.79 -20.06
CA LEU A 25 14.75 5.42 -18.67
C LEU A 25 14.22 6.44 -17.67
N ILE A 26 14.34 7.74 -17.97
CA ILE A 26 13.81 8.80 -17.11
C ILE A 26 12.28 8.71 -17.04
N LEU A 27 11.61 8.59 -18.19
CA LEU A 27 10.15 8.45 -18.24
C LEU A 27 9.68 7.19 -17.51
N PHE A 28 10.40 6.07 -17.67
CA PHE A 28 10.11 4.83 -16.96
C PHE A 28 10.29 4.99 -15.45
N GLY A 29 11.34 5.68 -14.99
CA GLY A 29 11.55 5.96 -13.58
C GLY A 29 10.44 6.84 -12.98
N ILE A 30 10.02 7.89 -13.70
CA ILE A 30 8.90 8.74 -13.29
C ILE A 30 7.60 7.93 -13.25
N PHE A 31 7.33 7.13 -14.28
CA PHE A 31 6.17 6.26 -14.32
C PHE A 31 6.17 5.30 -13.12
N TYR A 32 7.29 4.62 -12.88
CA TYR A 32 7.41 3.70 -11.74
C TYR A 32 7.16 4.40 -10.40
N PHE A 33 7.75 5.58 -10.21
CA PHE A 33 7.55 6.37 -8.99
C PHE A 33 6.10 6.80 -8.78
N ILE A 34 5.37 7.15 -9.84
CA ILE A 34 3.98 7.59 -9.74
C ILE A 34 3.04 6.42 -9.40
N PHE A 35 3.28 5.25 -9.98
CA PHE A 35 2.34 4.13 -9.93
C PHE A 35 2.68 3.04 -8.91
N TYR A 36 3.91 2.93 -8.44
CA TYR A 36 4.36 1.84 -7.57
C TYR A 36 5.04 2.31 -6.27
N PHE A 37 5.26 3.62 -6.10
CA PHE A 37 5.78 4.13 -4.83
C PHE A 37 4.62 4.35 -3.85
N ASP A 38 4.38 3.34 -3.03
CA ASP A 38 3.33 3.31 -2.03
C ASP A 38 3.66 4.22 -0.84
N ARG A 39 2.62 4.84 -0.29
CA ARG A 39 2.68 5.64 0.92
C ARG A 39 1.58 5.22 1.87
N LEU A 40 1.91 5.10 3.15
CA LEU A 40 0.94 4.87 4.20
C LEU A 40 -0.14 5.96 4.20
N ILE A 41 -1.40 5.54 4.23
CA ILE A 41 -2.51 6.44 4.57
C ILE A 41 -2.50 6.59 6.09
N PRO A 42 -2.35 7.81 6.64
CA PRO A 42 -2.41 8.00 8.09
C PRO A 42 -3.77 7.55 8.64
N TYR A 43 -3.76 6.94 9.82
CA TYR A 43 -4.99 6.56 10.47
C TYR A 43 -5.85 7.79 10.83
N SER A 44 -7.16 7.62 10.70
CA SER A 44 -8.18 8.54 11.19
C SER A 44 -9.48 7.77 11.38
N ASP A 45 -10.17 7.98 12.51
CA ASP A 45 -11.49 7.40 12.80
C ASP A 45 -12.55 7.74 11.73
N SER A 46 -12.34 8.83 10.98
CA SER A 46 -13.20 9.23 9.87
C SER A 46 -12.95 8.43 8.58
N LEU A 47 -11.79 7.78 8.47
CA LEU A 47 -11.35 7.07 7.28
C LEU A 47 -11.41 5.56 7.43
N ILE A 48 -11.19 5.02 8.63
CA ILE A 48 -11.05 3.59 8.83
C ILE A 48 -11.86 3.20 10.06
N LYS A 49 -12.75 2.22 9.89
CA LYS A 49 -13.50 1.63 11.00
C LYS A 49 -13.46 0.12 10.93
N ILE A 50 -13.35 -0.51 12.09
CA ILE A 50 -13.54 -1.94 12.23
C ILE A 50 -14.99 -2.18 12.65
N GLU A 51 -15.69 -2.96 11.84
CA GLU A 51 -17.12 -3.22 12.00
C GLU A 51 -17.36 -4.72 12.09
N LYS A 52 -18.27 -5.11 12.98
CA LYS A 52 -18.73 -6.48 13.10
C LYS A 52 -19.81 -6.76 12.08
N GLN A 53 -19.63 -7.84 11.32
CA GLN A 53 -20.61 -8.33 10.36
C GLN A 53 -21.62 -9.28 11.03
N GLU A 54 -22.79 -9.44 10.41
CA GLU A 54 -23.86 -10.32 10.93
C GLU A 54 -23.43 -11.80 11.04
N ASN A 55 -22.44 -12.22 10.25
CA ASN A 55 -21.89 -13.57 10.25
C ASN A 55 -20.84 -13.82 11.34
N GLY A 56 -20.53 -12.84 12.20
CA GLY A 56 -19.52 -12.96 13.27
C GLY A 56 -18.10 -12.53 12.87
N TYR A 57 -17.86 -12.24 11.60
CA TYR A 57 -16.55 -11.77 11.13
C TYR A 57 -16.38 -10.28 11.38
N LEU A 58 -15.14 -9.85 11.59
CA LEU A 58 -14.78 -8.44 11.55
C LEU A 58 -14.49 -8.02 10.10
N SER A 59 -14.72 -6.75 9.79
CA SER A 59 -14.25 -6.13 8.56
C SER A 59 -13.63 -4.78 8.83
N ALA A 60 -12.59 -4.46 8.07
CA ALA A 60 -12.07 -3.10 7.97
C ALA A 60 -12.77 -2.38 6.81
N HIS A 61 -13.53 -1.33 7.14
CA HIS A 61 -14.16 -0.44 6.17
C HIS A 61 -13.33 0.83 6.02
N TYR A 62 -12.90 1.11 4.80
CA TYR A 62 -12.27 2.37 4.43
C TYR A 62 -13.31 3.34 3.87
N TYR A 63 -13.40 4.55 4.44
CA TYR A 63 -14.32 5.63 4.04
C TYR A 63 -13.64 6.73 3.22
N GLY A 64 -12.33 6.62 2.96
CA GLY A 64 -11.62 7.57 2.13
C GLY A 64 -11.91 7.41 0.62
N ASP A 65 -11.51 8.42 -0.15
CA ASP A 65 -11.84 8.48 -1.58
C ASP A 65 -11.20 7.36 -2.41
N ASN A 66 -9.98 6.96 -2.05
CA ASN A 66 -9.24 5.89 -2.71
C ASN A 66 -8.12 5.35 -1.80
N TYR A 67 -7.73 4.11 -2.09
CA TYR A 67 -6.51 3.46 -1.61
C TYR A 67 -5.94 2.64 -2.78
N PHE A 68 -4.65 2.29 -2.69
CA PHE A 68 -3.97 1.45 -3.67
C PHE A 68 -3.94 -0.02 -3.23
N SER A 69 -3.55 -0.26 -1.98
CA SER A 69 -3.50 -1.60 -1.41
C SER A 69 -3.89 -1.58 0.07
N ILE A 70 -4.30 -2.73 0.56
CA ILE A 70 -4.44 -3.03 1.99
C ILE A 70 -3.51 -4.20 2.33
N SER A 71 -2.79 -4.07 3.43
CA SER A 71 -2.05 -5.17 4.04
C SER A 71 -2.69 -5.49 5.38
N ALA A 72 -2.93 -6.77 5.64
CA ALA A 72 -3.39 -7.25 6.95
C ALA A 72 -2.64 -8.54 7.30
N THR A 73 -2.35 -8.75 8.57
CA THR A 73 -1.86 -10.03 9.08
C THR A 73 -3.04 -10.96 9.36
N GLU A 74 -2.79 -12.27 9.35
CA GLU A 74 -3.65 -13.20 10.07
C GLU A 74 -3.57 -12.94 11.59
N PRO A 75 -4.57 -13.36 12.38
CA PRO A 75 -4.53 -13.23 13.84
C PRO A 75 -3.28 -13.90 14.42
N MET A 76 -2.47 -13.11 15.13
CA MET A 76 -1.22 -13.58 15.71
C MET A 76 -1.13 -13.26 17.20
N SER A 77 -0.48 -14.14 17.97
CA SER A 77 -0.27 -13.93 19.40
C SER A 77 0.78 -12.83 19.62
N VAL A 78 0.42 -11.81 20.39
CA VAL A 78 1.31 -10.74 20.86
C VAL A 78 1.11 -10.51 22.35
N ILE A 79 2.14 -10.02 23.03
CA ILE A 79 2.05 -9.66 24.45
C ILE A 79 1.74 -8.16 24.56
N VAL A 80 0.57 -7.83 25.14
CA VAL A 80 0.12 -6.46 25.43
C VAL A 80 -0.15 -6.38 26.92
N ASP A 81 0.50 -5.44 27.61
CA ASP A 81 0.37 -5.26 29.07
C ASP A 81 0.59 -6.55 29.89
N GLY A 82 1.47 -7.43 29.42
CA GLY A 82 1.79 -8.71 30.05
C GLY A 82 0.75 -9.81 29.82
N GLN A 83 -0.26 -9.58 28.99
CA GLN A 83 -1.25 -10.57 28.57
C GLN A 83 -1.04 -10.95 27.10
N GLU A 84 -1.20 -12.23 26.79
CA GLU A 84 -1.24 -12.69 25.40
C GLU A 84 -2.60 -12.32 24.79
N LYS A 85 -2.57 -11.57 23.70
CA LYS A 85 -3.74 -11.19 22.89
C LYS A 85 -3.55 -11.67 21.45
N LYS A 86 -4.62 -12.08 20.80
CA LYS A 86 -4.68 -12.31 19.35
C LYS A 86 -4.87 -10.98 18.64
N ALA A 87 -3.80 -10.50 18.01
CA ALA A 87 -3.79 -9.23 17.30
C ALA A 87 -3.79 -9.41 15.79
N VAL A 88 -4.47 -8.50 15.12
CA VAL A 88 -4.34 -8.26 13.68
C VAL A 88 -3.71 -6.89 13.47
N PHE A 89 -2.68 -6.80 12.62
CA PHE A 89 -2.13 -5.54 12.15
C PHE A 89 -2.61 -5.28 10.74
N LEU A 90 -3.06 -4.05 10.47
CA LEU A 90 -3.43 -3.65 9.12
C LEU A 90 -2.99 -2.23 8.78
N HIS A 91 -2.85 -1.97 7.49
CA HIS A 91 -2.74 -0.61 6.96
C HIS A 91 -3.24 -0.50 5.53
N TYR A 92 -3.61 0.73 5.15
CA TYR A 92 -3.89 1.09 3.77
C TYR A 92 -2.74 1.92 3.21
N THR A 93 -2.40 1.68 1.95
CA THR A 93 -1.45 2.49 1.19
C THR A 93 -2.13 3.21 0.04
N LYS A 94 -1.49 4.27 -0.46
CA LYS A 94 -1.84 4.95 -1.71
C LYS A 94 -0.59 5.27 -2.50
N THR A 95 -0.74 5.36 -3.82
CA THR A 95 0.30 5.87 -4.72
C THR A 95 -0.04 7.29 -5.13
N PHE A 96 0.87 7.97 -5.83
CA PHE A 96 0.57 9.25 -6.45
C PHE A 96 -0.50 9.13 -7.52
N ALA A 97 -0.50 8.02 -8.26
CA ALA A 97 -1.53 7.74 -9.24
C ALA A 97 -2.89 7.60 -8.57
N THR A 98 -3.03 6.80 -7.50
CA THR A 98 -4.34 6.64 -6.85
C THR A 98 -4.82 7.92 -6.21
N ALA A 99 -3.94 8.76 -5.68
CA ALA A 99 -4.33 10.08 -5.15
C ALA A 99 -5.01 10.99 -6.21
N HIS A 100 -4.77 10.77 -7.51
CA HIS A 100 -5.26 11.66 -8.58
C HIS A 100 -6.15 10.99 -9.63
N SER A 101 -6.08 9.65 -9.78
CA SER A 101 -6.73 8.91 -10.87
C SER A 101 -8.26 8.98 -10.85
N LYS A 102 -8.88 9.10 -9.66
CA LYS A 102 -10.34 9.21 -9.55
C LYS A 102 -10.90 10.47 -10.22
N GLN A 103 -10.14 11.57 -10.23
CA GLN A 103 -10.62 12.83 -10.84
C GLN A 103 -10.64 12.77 -12.38
N PHE A 104 -9.87 11.86 -13.00
CA PHE A 104 -9.79 11.71 -14.45
C PHE A 104 -10.58 10.52 -15.01
N PHE A 105 -10.77 9.45 -14.22
CA PHE A 105 -11.45 8.23 -14.66
C PHE A 105 -12.85 8.05 -14.08
N GLN A 106 -13.35 8.99 -13.27
CA GLN A 106 -14.77 9.03 -12.93
C GLN A 106 -15.60 9.43 -14.16
N ASN A 107 -15.94 8.42 -14.95
CA ASN A 107 -17.33 8.30 -15.38
C ASN A 107 -18.21 8.33 -14.12
N GLU A 108 -19.41 8.89 -14.23
CA GLU A 108 -20.43 9.13 -13.20
C GLU A 108 -21.01 7.84 -12.56
N GLY A 109 -20.17 6.82 -12.30
CA GLY A 109 -20.54 5.59 -11.60
C GLY A 109 -20.36 5.78 -10.09
N SER A 110 -21.42 5.50 -9.35
CA SER A 110 -21.42 5.45 -7.88
C SER A 110 -20.28 4.59 -7.35
N ARG A 111 -19.64 5.04 -6.27
CA ARG A 111 -18.70 4.24 -5.46
C ARG A 111 -19.32 2.89 -5.12
N ASP A 112 -18.69 1.78 -5.52
CA ASP A 112 -19.07 0.46 -5.02
C ASP A 112 -18.43 0.29 -3.64
N GLU A 113 -19.25 0.32 -2.58
CA GLU A 113 -18.78 0.19 -1.20
C GLU A 113 -18.09 -1.15 -0.95
N LYS A 114 -18.40 -2.20 -1.71
CA LYS A 114 -17.79 -3.52 -1.54
C LYS A 114 -16.28 -3.51 -1.78
N ASP A 115 -15.81 -2.65 -2.68
CA ASP A 115 -14.38 -2.50 -2.97
C ASP A 115 -13.59 -1.85 -1.81
N PHE A 116 -14.30 -1.33 -0.81
CA PHE A 116 -13.72 -0.62 0.34
C PHE A 116 -13.89 -1.39 1.65
N ILE A 117 -14.40 -2.61 1.58
CA ILE A 117 -14.59 -3.50 2.73
C ILE A 117 -13.59 -4.65 2.59
N PHE A 118 -12.68 -4.75 3.56
CA PHE A 118 -11.76 -5.88 3.66
C PHE A 118 -12.21 -6.78 4.81
N SER A 119 -12.48 -8.06 4.50
CA SER A 119 -12.83 -9.03 5.55
C SER A 119 -11.59 -9.36 6.36
N LEU A 120 -11.72 -9.27 7.68
CA LEU A 120 -10.80 -9.86 8.64
C LEU A 120 -11.34 -11.26 9.01
N ASP A 121 -10.82 -11.82 10.11
CA ASP A 121 -11.25 -13.10 10.67
C ASP A 121 -12.47 -12.97 11.61
N ASP A 122 -12.92 -14.11 12.13
CA ASP A 122 -13.96 -14.20 13.15
C ASP A 122 -13.57 -13.39 14.40
N GLU A 123 -14.52 -12.62 14.96
CA GLU A 123 -14.33 -11.85 16.20
C GLU A 123 -13.95 -12.75 17.40
N GLN A 124 -14.23 -14.05 17.33
CA GLN A 124 -13.79 -15.01 18.33
C GLN A 124 -12.28 -15.27 18.31
N GLU A 125 -11.63 -15.06 17.16
CA GLU A 125 -10.20 -15.31 16.96
C GLU A 125 -9.34 -14.04 17.08
N ILE A 126 -9.98 -12.87 17.23
CA ILE A 126 -9.32 -11.57 17.32
C ILE A 126 -9.69 -10.90 18.64
N ASP A 127 -8.68 -10.53 19.42
CA ASP A 127 -8.85 -9.75 20.65
C ASP A 127 -8.68 -8.25 20.39
N VAL A 128 -7.76 -7.89 19.48
CA VAL A 128 -7.41 -6.50 19.16
C VAL A 128 -7.03 -6.32 17.69
N VAL A 129 -7.34 -5.15 17.13
CA VAL A 129 -6.88 -4.75 15.81
C VAL A 129 -6.07 -3.46 15.93
N TYR A 130 -4.89 -3.48 15.31
CA TYR A 130 -3.94 -2.38 15.28
C TYR A 130 -3.77 -1.83 13.87
N TYR A 131 -3.67 -0.51 13.77
CA TYR A 131 -3.19 0.17 12.59
C TYR A 131 -1.69 0.46 12.70
N ALA A 132 -0.88 -0.08 11.79
CA ALA A 132 0.57 0.10 11.86
C ALA A 132 1.23 0.00 10.48
N ASP A 133 2.33 0.73 10.30
CA ASP A 133 3.23 0.54 9.16
C ASP A 133 4.10 -0.69 9.40
N PHE A 134 4.02 -1.69 8.52
CA PHE A 134 4.80 -2.91 8.64
C PHE A 134 5.14 -3.51 7.28
N ASP A 135 6.26 -4.21 7.24
CA ASP A 135 6.66 -5.06 6.10
C ASP A 135 6.79 -6.49 6.63
N ALA A 136 5.79 -7.32 6.36
CA ALA A 136 5.72 -8.68 6.87
C ALA A 136 6.91 -9.53 6.40
N ILE A 137 7.42 -9.32 5.18
CA ILE A 137 8.57 -10.06 4.64
C ILE A 137 9.83 -9.65 5.38
N LYS A 138 10.02 -8.35 5.60
CA LYS A 138 11.16 -7.83 6.37
C LYS A 138 11.13 -8.34 7.81
N ILE A 139 9.97 -8.31 8.46
CA ILE A 139 9.80 -8.80 9.84
C ILE A 139 10.08 -10.29 9.92
N PHE A 140 9.56 -11.08 8.97
CA PHE A 140 9.82 -12.51 8.87
C PHE A 140 11.32 -12.79 8.76
N ASN A 141 12.01 -12.09 7.85
CA ASN A 141 13.46 -12.22 7.66
C ASN A 141 14.28 -11.77 8.89
N GLN A 142 13.70 -10.98 9.79
CA GLN A 142 14.31 -10.51 11.04
C GLN A 142 13.94 -11.37 12.26
N GLY A 143 13.35 -12.55 12.03
CA GLY A 143 13.01 -13.51 13.07
C GLY A 143 11.64 -13.29 13.70
N ASN A 144 10.69 -12.69 12.96
CA ASN A 144 9.30 -12.47 13.39
C ASN A 144 9.16 -11.63 14.68
N LYS A 145 9.96 -10.58 14.82
CA LYS A 145 9.89 -9.65 15.94
C LYS A 145 8.89 -8.54 15.64
N TRP A 146 7.73 -8.59 16.30
CA TRP A 146 6.62 -7.65 16.09
C TRP A 146 6.56 -6.55 17.14
N GLU A 147 7.38 -6.62 18.18
CA GLU A 147 7.44 -5.62 19.25
C GLU A 147 7.69 -4.21 18.72
N PRO A 148 8.62 -3.97 17.76
CA PRO A 148 8.84 -2.63 17.22
C PRO A 148 7.65 -2.10 16.40
N VAL A 149 6.85 -2.99 15.81
CA VAL A 149 5.62 -2.59 15.10
C VAL A 149 4.56 -2.18 16.12
N LEU A 150 4.40 -2.98 17.17
CA LEU A 150 3.44 -2.74 18.24
C LEU A 150 3.71 -1.41 18.98
N GLU A 151 4.97 -1.03 19.19
CA GLU A 151 5.36 0.24 19.81
C GLU A 151 4.87 1.49 19.05
N HIS A 152 4.68 1.37 17.74
CA HIS A 152 4.22 2.45 16.86
C HIS A 152 2.80 2.22 16.33
N ALA A 153 2.15 1.14 16.78
CA ALA A 153 0.82 0.77 16.36
C ALA A 153 -0.23 1.61 17.09
N GLN A 154 -1.29 1.95 16.36
CA GLN A 154 -2.48 2.57 16.93
C GLN A 154 -3.55 1.51 17.14
N LEU A 155 -4.08 1.38 18.36
CA LEU A 155 -5.23 0.52 18.62
C LEU A 155 -6.47 1.12 17.95
N ILE A 156 -7.14 0.34 17.10
CA ILE A 156 -8.31 0.80 16.34
C ILE A 156 -9.58 -0.02 16.64
N TRP A 157 -9.42 -1.17 17.28
CA TRP A 157 -10.51 -1.98 17.79
C TRP A 157 -10.02 -2.90 18.90
N GLU A 158 -10.84 -3.11 19.92
CA GLU A 158 -10.62 -4.04 21.02
C GLU A 158 -11.97 -4.66 21.41
N LYS A 159 -11.92 -5.93 21.80
CA LYS A 159 -13.06 -6.73 22.22
C LYS A 159 -13.64 -6.35 23.58
#